data_AF-A0A7X3LIQ1-F1
#
_entry.id   AF-A0A7X3LIQ1-F1
#
_cell.length_a   1.000
_cell.length_b   1.000
_cell.length_c   1.000
_cell.angle_alpha   90.00
_cell.angle_beta   90.00
_cell.angle_gamma   90.00
#
_symmetry.space_group_name_H-M   'P 1'
#
loop_
_entity.id
_entity.type
_entity.pdbx_description
1 polymer ?
#
loop_
_entity_poly.entity_id
_entity_poly.type
_entity_poly.pdbx_seq_one_letter_code
_entity_poly.pdbx_strand_id
1 'polypeptide(L)'
;MSISSHFLDPPSVHKTQTPIMIVYAVLFSPIFEELICRKLILNQLNKHTNNNISITISALVFSVLHFDLTGFLGYVFLGIVWGYYYKKSNSIFVPILSHFLFNYFIILTQSVKG
;
A
#
# COMPACT_ATOMS: atom_id res chain seq x y z
N MET A 1 15.26 44.54 15.02
CA MET A 1 13.92 44.18 15.53
C MET A 1 13.23 43.40 14.41
N SER A 2 13.34 42.06 14.44
CA SER A 2 12.86 41.17 13.38
C SER A 2 11.35 40.95 13.55
N ILE A 3 10.54 41.64 12.76
CA ILE A 3 9.09 41.49 12.77
C ILE A 3 8.73 40.27 11.90
N SER A 4 8.40 39.19 12.63
CA SER A 4 7.47 38.12 12.28
C SER A 4 7.59 37.44 10.90
N SER A 5 8.42 36.40 10.83
CA SER A 5 8.15 35.21 10.00
C SER A 5 6.90 34.42 10.44
N HIS A 6 6.31 34.80 11.58
CA HIS A 6 5.18 34.14 12.24
C HIS A 6 3.83 34.18 11.48
N PHE A 7 3.77 34.90 10.34
CA PHE A 7 2.56 35.03 9.50
C PHE A 7 2.71 34.36 8.12
N LEU A 8 3.90 33.82 7.81
CA LEU A 8 4.18 33.11 6.55
C LEU A 8 4.17 31.60 6.71
N ASP A 9 3.95 31.09 7.92
CA ASP A 9 3.72 29.66 8.11
C ASP A 9 2.35 29.33 7.50
N PRO A 10 2.28 28.54 6.42
CA PRO A 10 1.00 28.09 5.91
C PRO A 10 0.26 27.42 7.06
N PRO A 11 -1.08 27.60 7.16
CA PRO A 11 -1.85 26.96 8.23
C PRO A 11 -1.46 25.48 8.25
N SER A 12 -1.02 24.99 9.40
CA SER A 12 -0.67 23.60 9.59
C SER A 12 -1.90 22.78 9.23
N VAL A 13 -1.92 22.25 8.00
CA VAL A 13 -2.92 21.29 7.58
C VAL A 13 -2.63 20.06 8.42
N HIS A 14 -3.19 20.03 9.62
CA HIS A 14 -3.27 18.81 10.41
C HIS A 14 -3.92 17.81 9.47
N LYS A 15 -3.15 16.78 9.10
CA LYS A 15 -3.58 15.72 8.22
C LYS A 15 -4.54 14.83 9.03
N THR A 16 -5.70 15.36 9.37
CA THR A 16 -6.67 14.71 10.24
C THR A 16 -7.30 13.60 9.42
N GLN A 17 -6.88 12.36 9.67
CA GLN A 17 -7.50 11.19 9.08
C GLN A 17 -8.90 11.04 9.69
N THR A 18 -9.92 11.40 8.93
CA THR A 18 -11.31 11.17 9.32
C THR A 18 -11.56 9.65 9.48
N PRO A 19 -12.43 9.21 10.39
CA PRO A 19 -12.74 7.79 10.59
C PRO A 19 -13.12 7.04 9.31
N ILE A 20 -13.83 7.71 8.38
CA ILE A 20 -14.22 7.13 7.09
C ILE A 20 -13.00 6.77 6.21
N MET A 21 -11.94 7.59 6.23
CA MET A 21 -10.71 7.31 5.48
C MET A 21 -9.94 6.11 6.03
N ILE A 22 -9.99 5.91 7.35
CA ILE A 22 -9.38 4.74 8.00
C ILE A 22 -10.11 3.46 7.56
N VAL A 23 -11.44 3.46 7.60
CA VAL A 23 -12.26 2.33 7.14
C VAL A 23 -11.95 2.01 5.67
N TYR A 24 -11.83 3.03 4.82
CA TYR A 24 -11.46 2.85 3.42
C TYR A 24 -10.06 2.23 3.26
N ALA A 25 -9.04 2.80 3.91
CA ALA A 25 -7.65 2.38 3.81
C ALA A 25 -7.42 0.95 4.33
N VAL A 26 -8.20 0.53 5.32
CA VAL A 26 -8.08 -0.80 5.93
C VAL A 26 -8.87 -1.84 5.15
N LEU A 27 -10.12 -1.57 4.75
CA LEU A 27 -10.99 -2.58 4.12
C LEU A 27 -10.96 -2.54 2.60
N PHE A 28 -11.24 -1.38 2.02
CA PHE A 28 -11.50 -1.28 0.59
C PHE A 28 -10.22 -1.23 -0.23
N SER A 29 -9.22 -0.43 0.20
CA SER A 29 -7.94 -0.30 -0.50
C SER A 29 -7.27 -1.65 -0.78
N PRO A 30 -7.08 -2.53 0.23
CA PRO A 30 -6.41 -3.82 0.01
C PRO A 30 -7.12 -4.73 -0.98
N ILE A 31 -8.47 -4.69 -1.01
CA ILE A 31 -9.26 -5.48 -1.95
C ILE A 31 -8.99 -5.02 -3.37
N PHE A 32 -9.11 -3.71 -3.65
CA PHE A 32 -8.90 -3.17 -5.00
C PHE A 32 -7.46 -3.35 -5.47
N GLU A 33 -6.50 -3.03 -4.60
CA GLU A 33 -5.08 -3.10 -4.94
C GLU A 33 -4.63 -4.53 -5.25
N GLU A 34 -5.04 -5.52 -4.45
CA GLU A 34 -4.67 -6.92 -4.71
C GLU A 34 -5.41 -7.50 -5.92
N LEU A 35 -6.68 -7.12 -6.17
CA LEU A 35 -7.37 -7.53 -7.39
C LEU A 35 -6.68 -7.01 -8.65
N ILE A 36 -6.28 -5.75 -8.67
CA ILE A 36 -5.58 -5.16 -9.83
C ILE A 36 -4.17 -5.75 -9.93
N CYS A 37 -3.38 -5.72 -8.86
CA CYS A 37 -1.97 -6.08 -8.93
C CYS A 37 -1.76 -7.58 -9.08
N ARG A 38 -2.55 -8.43 -8.41
CA ARG A 38 -2.38 -9.90 -8.46
C ARG A 38 -3.28 -10.56 -9.48
N LYS A 39 -4.60 -10.31 -9.37
CA LYS A 39 -5.55 -11.04 -10.18
C LYS A 39 -5.51 -10.61 -11.65
N LEU A 40 -5.29 -9.33 -11.94
CA LEU A 40 -5.14 -8.82 -13.29
C LEU A 40 -3.68 -8.82 -13.76
N ILE A 41 -2.83 -7.98 -13.15
CA ILE A 41 -1.47 -7.73 -13.66
C ILE A 41 -0.60 -8.98 -13.53
N LEU A 42 -0.41 -9.51 -12.31
CA LEU A 42 0.47 -10.67 -12.09
C LEU A 42 0.05 -11.87 -12.93
N ASN A 43 -1.23 -12.25 -12.91
CA ASN A 43 -1.72 -13.37 -13.72
C ASN A 43 -1.54 -13.15 -15.22
N GLN A 44 -1.79 -11.94 -15.71
CA GLN A 44 -1.61 -11.64 -17.13
C GLN A 44 -0.14 -11.73 -17.53
N LEU A 45 0.78 -11.20 -16.72
CA LEU A 45 2.22 -11.33 -16.96
C LEU A 45 2.70 -12.79 -16.88
N ASN A 46 2.10 -13.59 -16.00
CA ASN A 46 2.47 -14.98 -15.81
C ASN A 46 2.19 -15.87 -17.04
N LYS A 47 1.27 -15.44 -17.92
CA LYS A 47 1.01 -16.12 -19.20
C LYS A 47 2.17 -15.99 -20.19
N HIS A 48 3.01 -14.97 -20.03
CA HIS A 48 4.08 -14.62 -20.97
C HIS A 48 5.49 -14.69 -20.36
N THR A 49 5.60 -14.85 -19.03
CA THR A 49 6.87 -14.77 -18.29
C THR A 49 6.89 -15.73 -17.10
N ASN A 50 8.04 -15.89 -16.45
CA ASN A 50 8.15 -16.73 -15.25
C ASN A 50 7.55 -16.07 -13.99
N ASN A 51 7.32 -16.88 -12.96
CA ASN A 51 6.72 -16.43 -11.70
C ASN A 51 7.48 -15.28 -11.05
N ASN A 52 8.81 -15.36 -10.99
CA ASN A 52 9.63 -14.39 -10.29
C ASN A 52 9.56 -13.01 -10.98
N ILE A 53 9.67 -12.97 -12.30
CA ILE A 53 9.56 -11.73 -13.09
C ILE A 53 8.15 -11.13 -12.96
N SER A 54 7.10 -11.96 -13.05
CA SER A 54 5.71 -11.51 -12.87
C SER A 54 5.47 -10.88 -11.49
N ILE A 55 5.99 -11.51 -10.43
CA ILE A 55 5.89 -10.99 -9.06
C ILE A 55 6.63 -9.66 -8.93
N THR A 56 7.87 -9.58 -9.40
CA THR A 56 8.67 -8.36 -9.33
C THR A 56 8.01 -7.20 -10.06
N ILE A 57 7.52 -7.41 -11.28
CA ILE A 57 6.86 -6.35 -12.05
C ILE A 57 5.55 -5.93 -11.37
N SER A 58 4.73 -6.88 -10.91
CA SER A 58 3.51 -6.58 -10.15
C SER A 58 3.80 -5.78 -8.88
N ALA A 59 4.89 -6.07 -8.17
CA ALA A 59 5.31 -5.36 -6.98
C ALA A 59 5.83 -3.94 -7.27
N LEU A 60 6.54 -3.75 -8.38
CA LEU A 60 6.96 -2.42 -8.84
C LEU A 60 5.76 -1.56 -9.20
N VAL A 61 4.78 -2.10 -9.93
CA VAL A 61 3.54 -1.38 -10.24
C VAL A 61 2.78 -1.02 -8.98
N PHE A 62 2.65 -1.96 -8.03
CA PHE A 62 2.04 -1.70 -6.72
C PHE A 62 2.70 -0.51 -6.02
N SER A 63 4.03 -0.47 -5.97
CA SER A 63 4.77 0.63 -5.34
C SER A 63 4.60 1.98 -6.05
N VAL A 64 4.63 2.01 -7.38
CA VAL A 64 4.42 3.23 -8.16
C VAL A 64 3.02 3.82 -7.93
N LEU A 65 1.99 2.98 -7.79
CA LEU A 65 0.61 3.42 -7.54
C LEU A 65 0.41 4.08 -6.16
N HIS A 66 1.37 3.95 -5.24
CA HIS A 66 1.32 4.62 -3.93
C HIS A 66 1.77 6.08 -3.99
N PHE A 67 2.44 6.51 -5.07
CA PHE A 67 2.93 7.88 -5.27
C PHE A 67 3.76 8.44 -4.10
N ASP A 68 4.45 7.56 -3.36
CA ASP A 68 5.32 7.92 -2.25
C ASP A 68 6.72 7.32 -2.46
N LEU A 69 7.67 8.19 -2.77
CA LEU A 69 9.05 7.80 -3.03
C LEU A 69 9.79 7.39 -1.75
N THR A 70 9.40 7.94 -0.59
CA THR A 70 10.02 7.60 0.70
C THR A 70 9.67 6.18 1.11
N GLY A 71 8.41 5.78 0.93
CA GLY A 71 7.93 4.42 1.19
C GLY A 71 8.21 3.42 0.06
N PHE A 72 8.71 3.87 -1.11
CA PHE A 72 8.81 3.07 -2.35
C PHE A 72 9.39 1.66 -2.13
N LEU A 73 10.55 1.56 -1.47
CA LEU A 73 11.20 0.27 -1.22
C LEU A 73 10.37 -0.63 -0.29
N GLY A 74 9.68 -0.04 0.69
CA GLY A 74 8.76 -0.76 1.57
C GLY A 74 7.57 -1.32 0.79
N TYR A 75 6.97 -0.53 -0.09
CA TYR A 75 5.86 -1.00 -0.94
C TYR A 75 6.31 -2.07 -1.94
N VAL A 76 7.50 -1.96 -2.53
CA VAL A 76 8.05 -3.03 -3.38
C VAL A 76 8.21 -4.32 -2.58
N PHE A 77 8.79 -4.24 -1.38
CA PHE A 77 8.98 -5.41 -0.53
C PHE A 77 7.64 -6.09 -0.19
N LEU A 78 6.64 -5.32 0.28
CA LEU A 78 5.31 -5.85 0.57
C LEU A 78 4.63 -6.42 -0.68
N GLY A 79 4.77 -5.74 -1.83
CA GLY A 79 4.27 -6.22 -3.10
C GLY A 79 4.86 -7.58 -3.51
N ILE A 80 6.15 -7.80 -3.26
CA ILE A 80 6.80 -9.11 -3.48
C ILE A 80 6.23 -10.16 -2.54
N VAL A 81 6.09 -9.84 -1.24
CA VAL A 81 5.55 -10.76 -0.22
C VAL A 81 4.13 -11.20 -0.57
N TRP A 82 3.24 -10.26 -0.88
CA TRP A 82 1.85 -10.58 -1.26
C TRP A 82 1.77 -11.26 -2.62
N GLY A 83 2.63 -10.91 -3.58
CA GLY A 83 2.76 -11.64 -4.84
C GLY A 83 3.16 -13.11 -4.63
N TYR A 84 4.09 -13.37 -3.73
CA TYR A 84 4.48 -14.72 -3.33
C TYR A 84 3.34 -15.46 -2.62
N TYR A 85 2.64 -14.82 -1.68
CA TYR A 85 1.47 -15.42 -0.99
C TYR A 85 0.37 -15.79 -1.97
N TYR A 86 0.08 -14.93 -2.94
CA TYR A 86 -0.89 -15.22 -3.98
C TYR A 86 -0.51 -16.48 -4.79
N LYS A 87 0.74 -16.56 -5.26
CA LYS A 87 1.21 -17.69 -6.06
C LYS A 87 1.36 -18.98 -5.26
N LYS A 88 1.69 -18.89 -3.97
CA LYS A 88 1.82 -20.07 -3.09
C LYS A 88 0.45 -20.62 -2.68
N SER A 89 -0.50 -19.74 -2.35
CA SER A 89 -1.82 -20.15 -1.88
C SER A 89 -2.81 -20.44 -3.01
N ASN A 90 -2.55 -19.96 -4.23
CA ASN A 90 -3.51 -19.93 -5.33
C ASN A 90 -4.87 -19.30 -4.96
N SER A 91 -4.89 -18.44 -3.95
CA SER A 91 -6.10 -17.81 -3.42
C SER A 91 -5.88 -16.31 -3.29
N ILE A 92 -6.80 -15.51 -3.83
CA ILE A 92 -6.76 -14.05 -3.70
C ILE A 92 -7.11 -13.59 -2.28
N PHE A 93 -7.79 -14.43 -1.50
CA PHE A 93 -8.17 -14.10 -0.12
C PHE A 93 -6.95 -14.01 0.81
N VAL A 94 -5.91 -14.81 0.58
CA VAL A 94 -4.70 -14.83 1.42
C VAL A 94 -3.94 -13.50 1.37
N PRO A 95 -3.58 -12.93 0.20
CA PRO A 95 -2.93 -11.63 0.14
C PRO A 95 -3.87 -10.50 0.59
N ILE A 96 -5.18 -10.54 0.25
CA ILE A 96 -6.14 -9.52 0.71
C ILE A 96 -6.21 -9.46 2.24
N LEU A 97 -6.37 -10.62 2.90
CA LEU A 97 -6.46 -10.66 4.36
C LEU A 97 -5.15 -10.24 5.01
N SER A 98 -4.02 -10.68 4.47
CA SER A 98 -2.69 -10.30 4.97
C SER A 98 -2.43 -8.80 4.83
N HIS A 99 -2.87 -8.19 3.73
CA HIS A 99 -2.76 -6.75 3.49
C HIS A 99 -3.70 -5.96 4.39
N PHE A 100 -4.96 -6.38 4.53
CA PHE A 100 -5.90 -5.83 5.51
C PHE A 100 -5.29 -5.80 6.92
N LEU A 101 -4.74 -6.94 7.39
CA LEU A 101 -4.15 -7.05 8.72
C LEU A 101 -2.92 -6.15 8.88
N PHE A 102 -2.11 -6.02 7.84
CA PHE A 102 -0.96 -5.12 7.83
C PHE A 102 -1.40 -3.65 7.95
N ASN A 103 -2.36 -3.21 7.13
CA ASN A 103 -2.86 -1.82 7.19
C ASN A 103 -3.50 -1.51 8.54
N TYR A 104 -4.29 -2.45 9.08
CA TYR A 104 -4.86 -2.33 10.42
C TYR A 104 -3.77 -2.17 11.48
N PHE A 105 -2.73 -3.00 11.45
CA PHE A 105 -1.61 -2.93 12.39
C PHE A 105 -0.87 -1.59 12.29
N ILE A 106 -0.56 -1.12 11.08
CA ILE A 106 0.13 0.16 10.87
C ILE A 106 -0.69 1.31 11.46
N ILE A 107 -1.98 1.40 11.15
CA ILE A 107 -2.86 2.46 11.66
C ILE A 107 -2.99 2.40 13.19
N LEU A 108 -3.08 1.19 13.76
CA LEU A 108 -3.09 1.02 15.21
C LEU A 108 -1.82 1.56 15.85
N THR A 109 -0.64 1.20 15.31
CA THR A 109 0.64 1.69 15.85
C THR A 109 0.82 3.20 15.71
N GLN A 110 0.28 3.80 14.64
CA GLN A 110 0.27 5.25 14.46
C GLN A 110 -0.67 5.92 15.48
N SER A 111 -1.81 5.30 15.78
CA SER A 111 -2.79 5.82 16.74
C SER A 111 -2.29 5.80 18.18
N VAL A 112 -1.38 4.87 18.53
CA VAL A 112 -0.76 4.79 19.87
C VAL A 112 0.44 5.74 20.02
N LYS A 113 1.08 6.13 18.92
CA LYS A 113 2.23 7.05 18.90
C LYS A 113 1.84 8.52 18.78
N GLY A 114 0.56 8.81 18.54
CA GLY A 114 -0.01 10.15 18.44
C GLY A 114 -0.48 10.71 19.77
#